data_AF-A0A7J3WX55-F1
#
_entry.id   AF-A0A7J3WX55-F1
#
_cell.length_a   1.000
_cell.length_b   1.000
_cell.length_c   1.000
_cell.angle_alpha   90.00
_cell.angle_beta   90.00
_cell.angle_gamma   90.00
#
_symmetry.space_group_name_H-M   'P 1'
#
loop_
_entity.id
_entity.type
_entity.pdbx_description
1 polymer ?
#
loop_
_entity_poly.entity_id
_entity_poly.type
_entity_poly.pdbx_seq_one_letter_code
_entity_poly.pdbx_strand_id
1 'polypeptide(L)' 'AGAIVDNETYGEAVENGLNPIIYLEDNNSYEFFKRVGGHVITEPTGTNVGDIVIAVHRSQHYERS' A
#
# COMPACT_ATOMS: atom_id res chain seq x y z
N ALA A 1 -8.29 7.12 6.05
CA ALA A 1 -8.15 5.70 5.71
C ALA A 1 -7.10 5.56 4.61
N GLY A 2 -5.91 5.05 4.96
CA GLY A 2 -4.72 5.00 4.09
C GLY A 2 -4.52 3.64 3.41
N ALA A 3 -3.28 3.27 3.14
CA ALA A 3 -2.92 1.95 2.63
C ALA A 3 -1.63 1.42 3.29
N ILE A 4 -1.51 0.10 3.40
CA ILE A 4 -0.29 -0.63 3.73
C ILE A 4 0.12 -1.42 2.49
N VAL A 5 1.40 -1.37 2.17
CA VAL A 5 1.99 -2.09 1.03
C VAL A 5 3.29 -2.75 1.46
N ASP A 6 3.66 -3.81 0.77
CA ASP A 6 4.93 -4.51 0.93
C ASP A 6 5.54 -4.87 -0.44
N ASN A 7 6.54 -5.75 -0.44
CA ASN A 7 7.23 -6.17 -1.65
C ASN A 7 6.40 -7.10 -2.54
N GLU A 8 5.25 -7.62 -2.09
CA GLU A 8 4.38 -8.53 -2.84
C GLU A 8 3.23 -7.77 -3.52
N THR A 9 2.80 -6.64 -2.93
CA THR A 9 1.64 -5.84 -3.40
C THR A 9 1.65 -5.53 -4.91
N TYR A 10 2.81 -5.21 -5.48
CA TYR A 10 2.89 -4.95 -6.94
C TYR A 10 2.67 -6.22 -7.77
N GLY A 11 3.26 -7.34 -7.35
CA GLY A 11 3.08 -8.63 -8.02
C GLY A 11 1.62 -9.06 -7.97
N GLU A 12 0.98 -8.97 -6.80
CA GLU A 12 -0.44 -9.27 -6.62
C GLU A 12 -1.33 -8.37 -7.50
N ALA A 13 -1.02 -7.09 -7.64
CA ALA A 13 -1.76 -6.20 -8.53
C ALA A 13 -1.72 -6.71 -9.98
N VAL A 14 -0.52 -7.04 -10.47
CA VAL A 14 -0.33 -7.53 -11.84
C VAL A 14 -1.02 -8.89 -12.04
N GLU A 15 -0.91 -9.82 -11.09
CA GLU A 15 -1.58 -11.12 -11.13
C GLU A 15 -3.11 -11.00 -11.17
N ASN A 16 -3.66 -10.00 -10.50
CA ASN A 16 -5.10 -9.68 -10.52
C ASN A 16 -5.53 -8.81 -11.71
N GLY A 17 -4.63 -8.54 -12.67
CA GLY A 17 -4.92 -7.72 -13.85
C GLY A 17 -5.14 -6.23 -13.55
N LEU A 18 -4.68 -5.76 -12.39
CA LEU A 18 -4.72 -4.37 -11.98
C LEU A 18 -3.42 -3.69 -12.40
N ASN A 19 -3.51 -2.66 -13.25
CA ASN A 19 -2.34 -1.84 -13.60
C ASN A 19 -2.27 -0.62 -12.67
N PRO A 20 -1.31 -0.54 -11.72
CA PRO A 20 -1.24 0.55 -10.74
C PRO A 20 -1.04 1.93 -11.39
N ILE A 21 -0.43 1.98 -12.58
CA ILE A 21 -0.17 3.25 -13.28
C ILE A 21 -1.48 3.90 -13.73
N ILE A 22 -2.45 3.12 -14.23
CA ILE A 22 -3.77 3.63 -14.63
C ILE A 22 -4.47 4.25 -13.42
N TYR A 23 -4.48 3.55 -12.29
CA TYR A 23 -5.11 4.06 -11.06
C TYR A 23 -4.40 5.31 -10.51
N LEU A 24 -3.08 5.43 -10.69
CA LEU A 24 -2.33 6.61 -10.29
C LEU A 24 -2.65 7.81 -11.17
N GLU A 25 -2.65 7.64 -12.50
CA GLU A 25 -3.01 8.68 -13.47
C GLU A 25 -4.43 9.19 -13.27
N ASP A 26 -5.36 8.28 -12.93
CA ASP A 26 -6.76 8.60 -12.66
C ASP A 26 -7.01 9.15 -11.24
N ASN A 27 -5.98 9.31 -10.40
CA ASN A 27 -6.10 9.68 -8.99
C ASN A 27 -7.07 8.78 -8.20
N ASN A 28 -7.15 7.50 -8.56
CA ASN A 28 -8.12 6.53 -8.04
C ASN A 28 -7.46 5.46 -7.16
N SER A 29 -6.61 5.88 -6.22
CA SER A 29 -5.90 4.98 -5.31
C SER A 29 -6.83 4.20 -4.39
N TYR A 30 -7.99 4.74 -4.04
CA TYR A 30 -8.99 4.05 -3.21
C TYR A 30 -9.45 2.74 -3.85
N GLU A 31 -9.89 2.77 -5.12
CA GLU A 31 -10.35 1.55 -5.80
C GLU A 31 -9.20 0.57 -6.07
N PHE A 32 -7.98 1.06 -6.25
CA PHE A 32 -6.79 0.20 -6.34
C PHE A 32 -6.59 -0.62 -5.07
N PHE A 33 -6.38 0.05 -3.92
CA PHE A 33 -6.12 -0.63 -2.63
C PHE A 33 -7.31 -1.40 -2.08
N LYS A 34 -8.53 -1.06 -2.50
CA LYS A 34 -9.71 -1.87 -2.22
C LYS A 34 -9.71 -3.20 -2.98
N ARG A 35 -9.14 -3.25 -4.20
CA ARG A 35 -9.10 -4.45 -5.05
C ARG A 35 -7.86 -5.31 -4.81
N VAL A 36 -6.68 -4.71 -4.75
CA VAL A 36 -5.42 -5.46 -4.49
C VAL A 36 -5.29 -5.83 -3.01
N GLY A 37 -5.89 -5.04 -2.11
CA GLY A 37 -5.72 -5.18 -0.67
C GLY A 37 -4.87 -4.06 -0.08
N GLY A 38 -4.72 -4.10 1.25
CA GLY A 38 -3.92 -3.11 1.99
C GLY A 38 -4.65 -1.81 2.33
N HIS A 39 -5.90 -1.59 1.89
CA HIS A 39 -6.68 -0.42 2.31
C HIS A 39 -6.92 -0.42 3.84
N VAL A 40 -6.56 0.68 4.52
CA VAL A 40 -6.67 0.81 5.98
C VAL A 40 -7.87 1.65 6.34
N ILE A 41 -8.93 1.02 6.86
CA ILE A 41 -10.14 1.69 7.33
C ILE A 41 -10.05 1.87 8.85
N THR A 42 -10.10 3.13 9.31
CA THR A 42 -9.99 3.49 10.74
C THR A 42 -11.32 3.92 11.36
N GLU A 43 -12.39 4.02 10.56
CA GLU A 43 -13.65 4.68 10.93
C GLU A 43 -13.44 6.16 11.37
N PRO A 44 -14.50 6.90 11.77
CA PRO A 44 -14.34 8.25 12.30
C PRO A 44 -13.50 8.26 13.58
N THR A 45 -12.36 8.96 13.54
CA THR A 45 -11.42 9.09 14.66
C THR A 45 -11.80 10.19 15.66
N GLY A 46 -12.75 11.07 15.29
CA GLY A 46 -13.19 12.20 16.11
C GLY A 46 -12.22 13.38 16.17
N THR A 47 -11.13 13.36 15.40
CA THR A 47 -10.14 14.45 15.30
C THR A 47 -9.35 14.37 13.99
N ASN A 48 -8.64 15.43 13.61
CA ASN A 48 -7.71 15.46 12.48
C ASN A 48 -6.39 16.13 12.90
N VAL A 49 -5.28 15.39 12.80
CA VAL A 49 -3.93 15.87 13.16
C VAL A 49 -2.93 15.73 11.99
N GLY A 50 -3.43 15.56 10.76
CA GLY A 50 -2.60 15.33 9.56
C GLY A 50 -2.25 13.87 9.30
N ASP A 51 -1.26 13.64 8.43
CA ASP A 51 -0.88 12.33 7.90
C ASP A 51 0.40 11.78 8.53
N ILE A 52 0.50 10.45 8.64
CA ILE A 52 1.69 9.73 9.10
C ILE A 52 2.09 8.70 8.04
N VAL A 53 3.39 8.64 7.72
CA VAL A 53 3.99 7.61 6.85
C VAL A 53 5.04 6.83 7.64
N ILE A 54 4.93 5.51 7.63
CA ILE A 54 5.87 4.59 8.30
C ILE A 54 6.51 3.71 7.22
N ALA A 55 7.84 3.66 7.20
CA ALA A 55 8.60 2.75 6.35
C ALA A 55 9.41 1.79 7.24
N VAL A 56 9.32 0.49 6.96
CA VAL A 56 10.05 -0.57 7.67
C VAL A 56 10.96 -1.28 6.69
N HIS A 57 12.22 -1.50 7.09
CA HIS A 57 13.20 -2.25 6.30
C HIS A 57 13.84 -3.32 7.17
N ARG A 58 13.87 -4.57 6.68
CA ARG A 58 14.59 -5.67 7.32
C ARG A 58 15.94 -5.83 6.64
N SER A 59 17.02 -5.52 7.37
CA SER A 59 18.38 -5.84 6.91
C SER A 59 18.57 -7.35 6.84
N GLN A 60 19.04 -7.85 5.70
CA GLN A 60 19.52 -9.22 5.60
C GLN A 60 21.02 -9.22 5.91
N HIS A 61 21.40 -9.78 7.05
CA HIS A 61 22.80 -10.08 7.30
C HIS A 61 23.22 -11.25 6.40
N TYR A 62 24.05 -10.92 5.41
CA TYR A 62 24.72 -11.92 4.58
C TYR A 62 25.81 -12.57 5.42
N GLU A 63 25.62 -13.80 5.89
CA GLU A 63 26.73 -14.59 6.42
C GLU A 63 27.67 -14.90 5.25
N ARG A 64 28.88 -14.32 5.29
CA ARG A 64 29.95 -14.71 4.38
C ARG A 64 30.43 -16.10 4.78
N SER A 65 30.24 -17.07 3.89
CA SER A 65 31.01 -18.31 3.84
C SER A 65 32.49 -18.04 3.62
#